data_AF-A0A955UZ29-F1
#
_entry.id   AF-A0A955UZ29-F1
#
_cell.length_a   1.000
_cell.length_b   1.000
_cell.length_c   1.000
_cell.angle_alpha   90.00
_cell.angle_beta   90.00
_cell.angle_gamma   90.00
#
_symmetry.space_group_name_H-M   'P 1'
#
loop_
_entity.id
_entity.type
_entity.pdbx_description
1 polymer ?
#
loop_
_entity_poly.entity_id
_entity_poly.type
_entity_poly.pdbx_seq_one_letter_code
_entity_poly.pdbx_strand_id
1 'polypeptide(L)'
;MRVLHIVHDFLPRHVAGVEVYTENLTQRLAAEHEVAIAYSEVVPDAPNYALRRGRRGKVFTYEIVNNHRLRGFEETYRNPAVDRRMTEVLDEFRPDVVHVQHLINLSIDVVRDAKRRGIPVVMTLHDHWLECANGGQRFHPRLGLCTTLDAQRCAGCTAHMTGTGLGARGWLRRRHARAGASEEGLDLTTLAPHVETPDAAFVYRDAYALDGAAHPTFVAHPPARLRFDVETGRGGRFLAAAAMHPDTFERPGGAVRFRVRVDGDVRAEETLDPKRRAEDRRPLRIDVTLPAGRCAIELETEAVPAGRADYCTAGWIAPRIVAEQGDARAVASPWLRPMRAAARLAARVPRSQQRLRIQRRWASMRELGELVDAFVSPSRYLRDELARFGLDAGKIVHCDYGFATEGFRRRTDLPERARRYAFIGSLVPHKGVHVLIDAFDAMPRDAELEICGSHDYDPPYTDALLRRAAHPGIRFVGGIPPERVAEHQQRIDCQVVPSIWRENSPLTIHEAFLSGVPVVASRMGGSAELLEHGGGLLYDAGDADALAAQLRRLYDEPGLARRLAASAPRVKPMGEHARELVGLYEELRSARARAHDAR
;
A
#
# COMPACT_ATOMS: atom_id res chain seq x y z
N MET A 1 31.67 0.41 17.26
CA MET A 1 30.65 -0.65 17.39
C MET A 1 30.15 -1.05 16.02
N ARG A 2 29.51 -2.23 15.92
CA ARG A 2 28.89 -2.77 14.70
C ARG A 2 27.38 -2.65 14.81
N VAL A 3 26.74 -1.78 14.04
CA VAL A 3 25.29 -1.50 14.14
C VAL A 3 24.59 -2.02 12.90
N LEU A 4 23.64 -2.94 13.08
CA LEU A 4 22.79 -3.42 11.99
C LEU A 4 21.45 -2.69 12.03
N HIS A 5 21.17 -1.88 11.03
CA HIS A 5 19.85 -1.32 10.79
C HIS A 5 19.00 -2.28 9.95
N ILE A 6 17.74 -2.46 10.33
CA ILE A 6 16.78 -3.26 9.58
C ILE A 6 15.64 -2.37 9.12
N VAL A 7 15.42 -2.28 7.81
CA VAL A 7 14.37 -1.43 7.21
C VAL A 7 13.65 -2.20 6.12
N HIS A 8 12.37 -1.94 5.92
CA HIS A 8 11.54 -2.73 5.02
C HIS A 8 11.94 -2.67 3.55
N ASP A 9 11.99 -1.46 3.01
CA ASP A 9 12.41 -1.15 1.64
C ASP A 9 13.55 -0.12 1.72
N PHE A 10 14.24 0.15 0.61
CA PHE A 10 15.39 1.07 0.66
C PHE A 10 15.72 1.80 -0.65
N LEU A 11 16.56 2.83 -0.54
CA LEU A 11 17.03 3.65 -1.66
C LEU A 11 17.90 2.86 -2.65
N PRO A 12 17.89 3.20 -3.96
CA PRO A 12 17.14 4.31 -4.58
C PRO A 12 15.76 3.92 -5.12
N ARG A 13 15.34 2.65 -4.98
CA ARG A 13 14.10 2.16 -5.61
C ARG A 13 12.85 2.63 -4.86
N HIS A 14 12.96 2.81 -3.55
CA HIS A 14 11.89 3.30 -2.68
C HIS A 14 12.35 4.55 -1.97
N VAL A 15 11.60 5.63 -2.13
CA VAL A 15 11.91 6.94 -1.53
C VAL A 15 10.70 7.38 -0.72
N ALA A 16 10.75 7.11 0.59
CA ALA A 16 9.84 7.69 1.58
C ALA A 16 10.61 8.09 2.84
N GLY A 17 9.89 8.54 3.87
CA GLY A 17 10.51 9.16 5.03
C GLY A 17 11.40 8.23 5.84
N VAL A 18 11.04 6.94 5.95
CA VAL A 18 11.81 5.96 6.74
C VAL A 18 13.15 5.65 6.05
N GLU A 19 13.15 5.51 4.72
CA GLU A 19 14.34 5.22 3.93
C GLU A 19 15.31 6.40 3.95
N VAL A 20 14.79 7.62 3.76
CA VAL A 20 15.60 8.86 3.81
C VAL A 20 16.20 9.07 5.20
N TYR A 21 15.41 8.90 6.26
CA TYR A 21 15.91 8.97 7.63
C TYR A 21 17.00 7.90 7.91
N THR A 22 16.76 6.66 7.47
CA THR A 22 17.69 5.54 7.68
C THR A 22 19.00 5.76 6.93
N GLU A 23 18.97 6.23 5.68
CA GLU A 23 20.16 6.61 4.92
C GLU A 23 20.94 7.71 5.64
N ASN A 24 20.29 8.81 6.01
CA ASN A 24 20.97 9.92 6.68
C ASN A 24 21.61 9.50 8.02
N LEU A 25 20.91 8.70 8.82
CA LEU A 25 21.43 8.21 10.10
C LEU A 25 22.61 7.25 9.89
N THR A 26 22.47 6.28 9.00
CA THR A 26 23.49 5.26 8.77
C THR A 26 24.77 5.85 8.18
N GLN A 27 24.66 6.81 7.25
CA GLN A 27 25.81 7.55 6.75
C GLN A 27 26.51 8.35 7.85
N ARG A 28 25.76 9.02 8.75
CA ARG A 28 26.36 9.74 9.88
C ARG A 28 27.07 8.79 10.86
N LEU A 29 26.47 7.64 11.17
CA LEU A 29 27.05 6.63 12.06
C LEU A 29 28.30 5.97 11.44
N ALA A 30 28.31 5.74 10.13
CA ALA A 30 29.41 5.11 9.41
C ALA A 30 30.71 5.94 9.38
N ALA A 31 30.67 7.19 9.86
CA ALA A 31 31.86 7.98 10.10
C ALA A 31 32.73 7.42 11.24
N GLU A 32 32.10 6.82 12.26
CA GLU A 32 32.75 6.43 13.53
C GLU A 32 32.49 4.95 13.89
N HIS A 33 31.60 4.27 13.17
CA HIS A 33 31.16 2.91 13.46
C HIS A 33 31.09 2.05 12.19
N GLU A 34 31.08 0.73 12.36
CA GLU A 34 30.81 -0.20 11.27
C GLU A 34 29.29 -0.37 11.17
N VAL A 35 28.70 -0.06 10.02
CA VAL A 35 27.24 0.01 9.87
C VAL A 35 26.80 -0.87 8.72
N ALA A 36 25.73 -1.64 8.94
CA ALA A 36 25.04 -2.39 7.90
C ALA A 36 23.55 -2.05 7.85
N ILE A 37 22.95 -2.22 6.68
CA ILE A 37 21.50 -2.14 6.47
C ILE A 37 21.03 -3.44 5.86
N ALA A 38 20.06 -4.10 6.50
CA ALA A 38 19.31 -5.19 5.91
C ALA A 38 17.92 -4.72 5.50
N TYR A 39 17.52 -5.02 4.27
CA TYR A 39 16.24 -4.60 3.72
C TYR A 39 15.68 -5.61 2.72
N SER A 40 14.40 -5.48 2.40
CA SER A 40 13.75 -6.29 1.36
C SER A 40 13.54 -5.52 0.06
N GLU A 41 13.41 -6.25 -1.04
CA GLU A 41 13.09 -5.66 -2.34
C GLU A 41 12.28 -6.62 -3.21
N VAL A 42 11.38 -6.07 -4.03
CA VAL A 42 10.74 -6.81 -5.12
C VAL A 42 11.63 -6.75 -6.36
N VAL A 43 12.22 -7.89 -6.70
CA VAL A 43 13.02 -8.09 -7.92
C VAL A 43 12.39 -9.24 -8.72
N PRO A 44 11.43 -8.95 -9.62
CA PRO A 44 10.61 -9.97 -10.27
C PRO A 44 11.40 -11.10 -10.94
N ASP A 45 12.54 -10.76 -11.55
CA ASP A 45 13.38 -11.69 -12.31
C ASP A 45 14.41 -12.44 -11.43
N ALA A 46 14.51 -12.12 -10.14
CA ALA A 46 15.42 -12.80 -9.23
C ALA A 46 14.71 -13.92 -8.43
N PRO A 47 15.44 -14.97 -8.02
CA PRO A 47 14.89 -15.99 -7.13
C PRO A 47 14.35 -15.38 -5.84
N ASN A 48 13.13 -15.75 -5.48
CA ASN A 48 12.51 -15.27 -4.26
C ASN A 48 13.34 -15.69 -3.03
N TYR A 49 13.55 -14.76 -2.11
CA TYR A 49 14.39 -14.87 -0.91
C TYR A 49 15.90 -15.01 -1.18
N ALA A 50 16.39 -14.62 -2.36
CA ALA A 50 17.82 -14.46 -2.59
C ALA A 50 18.39 -13.34 -1.70
N LEU A 51 19.57 -13.55 -1.12
CA LEU A 51 20.30 -12.55 -0.34
C LEU A 51 21.44 -11.98 -1.19
N ARG A 52 21.38 -10.68 -1.45
CA ARG A 52 22.39 -9.92 -2.20
C ARG A 52 23.16 -9.02 -1.25
N ARG A 53 24.47 -9.00 -1.41
CA ARG A 53 25.39 -8.21 -0.58
C ARG A 53 25.93 -7.04 -1.39
N GLY A 54 26.15 -5.92 -0.75
CA GLY A 54 26.67 -4.72 -1.39
C GLY A 54 27.19 -3.71 -0.39
N ARG A 55 27.43 -2.50 -0.89
CA ARG A 55 27.80 -1.34 -0.09
C ARG A 55 27.20 -0.06 -0.67
N ARG A 56 26.91 0.89 0.22
CA ARG A 56 26.58 2.28 -0.11
C ARG A 56 27.52 3.19 0.67
N GLY A 57 28.53 3.72 -0.02
CA GLY A 57 29.64 4.40 0.64
C GLY A 57 30.36 3.46 1.62
N LYS A 58 30.40 3.83 2.90
CA LYS A 58 30.99 3.01 3.98
C LYS A 58 30.01 2.01 4.61
N VAL A 59 28.73 2.06 4.24
CA VAL A 59 27.67 1.23 4.83
C VAL A 59 27.54 -0.08 4.06
N PHE A 60 27.53 -1.22 4.77
CA PHE A 60 27.25 -2.53 4.18
C PHE A 60 25.75 -2.68 3.89
N THR A 61 25.39 -3.39 2.82
CA THR A 61 23.99 -3.63 2.48
C THR A 61 23.70 -5.10 2.27
N TYR A 62 22.57 -5.55 2.82
CA TYR A 62 22.01 -6.88 2.69
C TYR A 62 20.58 -6.78 2.12
N GLU A 63 20.43 -6.99 0.81
CA GLU A 63 19.13 -6.95 0.12
C GLU A 63 18.54 -8.37 0.06
N ILE A 64 17.38 -8.56 0.67
CA ILE A 64 16.61 -9.79 0.62
C ILE A 64 15.54 -9.64 -0.45
N VAL A 65 15.66 -10.38 -1.55
CA VAL A 65 14.61 -10.40 -2.58
C VAL A 65 13.33 -10.98 -1.95
N ASN A 66 12.25 -10.21 -1.86
CA ASN A 66 10.96 -10.69 -1.39
C ASN A 66 9.87 -10.25 -2.38
N ASN A 67 9.61 -11.11 -3.37
CA ASN A 67 8.60 -10.92 -4.41
C ASN A 67 7.16 -11.19 -3.92
N HIS A 68 6.92 -11.06 -2.61
CA HIS A 68 5.62 -11.18 -1.94
C HIS A 68 4.81 -12.44 -2.29
N ARG A 69 5.49 -13.56 -2.52
CA ARG A 69 4.86 -14.88 -2.72
C ARG A 69 4.44 -15.49 -1.39
N LEU A 70 3.53 -14.80 -0.69
CA LEU A 70 3.06 -15.15 0.65
C LEU A 70 2.04 -16.30 0.60
N ARG A 71 2.15 -17.25 1.51
CA ARG A 71 1.21 -18.39 1.65
C ARG A 71 0.01 -18.07 2.52
N GLY A 72 0.08 -17.01 3.31
CA GLY A 72 -1.03 -16.59 4.17
C GLY A 72 -0.71 -15.34 4.98
N PHE A 73 -1.71 -14.89 5.74
CA PHE A 73 -1.63 -13.65 6.51
C PHE A 73 -0.47 -13.60 7.51
N GLU A 74 -0.13 -14.74 8.11
CA GLU A 74 0.97 -14.78 9.08
C GLU A 74 2.32 -14.43 8.43
N GLU A 75 2.54 -14.82 7.17
CA GLU A 75 3.76 -14.47 6.42
C GLU A 75 3.88 -12.98 6.09
N THR A 76 2.87 -12.15 6.38
CA THR A 76 2.98 -10.69 6.32
C THR A 76 3.81 -10.11 7.47
N TYR A 77 4.05 -10.88 8.52
CA TYR A 77 4.85 -10.45 9.67
C TYR A 77 5.75 -11.54 10.27
N ARG A 78 5.54 -12.82 9.99
CA ARG A 78 6.42 -13.96 10.35
C ARG A 78 6.69 -14.82 9.13
N ASN A 79 7.87 -14.70 8.55
CA ASN A 79 8.22 -15.38 7.31
C ASN A 79 9.50 -16.23 7.50
N PRO A 80 9.36 -17.57 7.61
CA PRO A 80 10.51 -18.47 7.85
C PRO A 80 11.61 -18.38 6.79
N ALA A 81 11.27 -18.01 5.55
CA ALA A 81 12.28 -17.85 4.51
C ALA A 81 13.10 -16.56 4.70
N VAL A 82 12.44 -15.47 5.10
CA VAL A 82 13.12 -14.23 5.49
C VAL A 82 13.93 -14.44 6.78
N ASP A 83 13.39 -15.19 7.76
CA ASP A 83 14.09 -15.50 9.02
C ASP A 83 15.44 -16.18 8.77
N ARG A 84 15.49 -17.14 7.83
CA ARG A 84 16.76 -17.77 7.44
C ARG A 84 17.75 -16.75 6.89
N ARG A 85 17.30 -15.82 6.04
CA ARG A 85 18.18 -14.78 5.47
C ARG A 85 18.64 -13.78 6.52
N MET A 86 17.77 -13.39 7.44
CA MET A 86 18.16 -12.54 8.57
C MET A 86 19.13 -13.24 9.52
N THR A 87 18.97 -14.55 9.74
CA THR A 87 19.94 -15.37 10.49
C THR A 87 21.31 -15.33 9.83
N GLU A 88 21.37 -15.54 8.51
CA GLU A 88 22.62 -15.42 7.72
C GLU A 88 23.25 -14.02 7.86
N VAL A 89 22.45 -12.95 7.82
CA VAL A 89 22.94 -11.57 8.02
C VAL A 89 23.50 -11.38 9.42
N LEU A 90 22.82 -11.86 10.47
CA LEU A 90 23.30 -11.77 11.85
C LEU A 90 24.60 -12.56 12.08
N ASP A 91 24.73 -13.74 11.46
CA ASP A 91 25.94 -14.57 11.53
C ASP A 91 27.16 -13.93 10.85
N GLU A 92 26.92 -13.27 9.71
CA GLU A 92 27.96 -12.63 8.90
C GLU A 92 28.37 -11.28 9.49
N PHE A 93 27.41 -10.40 9.77
CA PHE A 93 27.67 -9.06 10.24
C PHE A 93 27.93 -8.99 11.75
N ARG A 94 27.53 -9.99 12.54
CA ARG A 94 27.72 -10.07 14.02
C ARG A 94 27.59 -8.70 14.72
N PRO A 95 26.40 -8.08 14.68
CA PRO A 95 26.21 -6.74 15.22
C PRO A 95 26.36 -6.70 16.74
N ASP A 96 26.90 -5.59 17.24
CA ASP A 96 26.84 -5.20 18.65
C ASP A 96 25.43 -4.77 19.07
N VAL A 97 24.66 -4.18 18.14
CA VAL A 97 23.28 -3.74 18.31
C VAL A 97 22.50 -3.93 17.01
N VAL A 98 21.25 -4.39 17.13
CA VAL A 98 20.27 -4.37 16.04
C VAL A 98 19.33 -3.19 16.26
N HIS A 99 19.26 -2.28 15.31
CA HIS A 99 18.28 -1.20 15.30
C HIS A 99 17.24 -1.43 14.19
N VAL A 100 16.06 -1.88 14.60
CA VAL A 100 14.91 -2.02 13.71
C VAL A 100 14.30 -0.66 13.42
N GLN A 101 14.35 -0.25 12.15
CA GLN A 101 13.56 0.88 11.65
C GLN A 101 12.17 0.39 11.31
N HIS A 102 12.04 -0.64 10.48
CA HIS A 102 10.72 -1.15 10.11
C HIS A 102 10.78 -2.61 9.63
N LEU A 103 9.67 -3.35 9.80
CA LEU A 103 9.59 -4.79 9.53
C LEU A 103 8.47 -5.21 8.58
N ILE A 104 7.76 -4.27 7.94
CA ILE A 104 6.89 -4.65 6.81
C ILE A 104 7.76 -5.33 5.75
N ASN A 105 7.18 -6.30 5.03
CA ASN A 105 7.88 -7.13 4.03
C ASN A 105 9.05 -7.97 4.58
N LEU A 106 9.30 -7.90 5.88
CA LEU A 106 10.30 -8.68 6.59
C LEU A 106 9.61 -9.59 7.62
N SER A 107 10.34 -10.03 8.64
CA SER A 107 9.83 -10.92 9.67
C SER A 107 10.19 -10.41 11.06
N ILE A 108 9.24 -10.47 11.98
CA ILE A 108 9.42 -10.07 13.38
C ILE A 108 10.33 -11.01 14.17
N ASP A 109 10.51 -12.24 13.69
CA ASP A 109 11.30 -13.23 14.43
C ASP A 109 12.82 -12.96 14.38
N VAL A 110 13.27 -11.99 13.55
CA VAL A 110 14.64 -11.43 13.64
C VAL A 110 14.93 -10.81 15.02
N VAL A 111 13.92 -10.21 15.66
CA VAL A 111 14.06 -9.66 17.03
C VAL A 111 14.30 -10.77 18.03
N ARG A 112 13.57 -11.88 17.90
CA ARG A 112 13.77 -13.06 18.75
C ARG A 112 15.14 -13.67 18.51
N ASP A 113 15.59 -13.74 17.27
CA ASP A 113 16.91 -14.28 16.95
C ASP A 113 18.05 -13.43 17.54
N ALA A 114 17.99 -12.11 17.37
CA ALA A 114 18.92 -11.18 18.00
C ALA A 114 18.92 -11.34 19.53
N LYS A 115 17.74 -11.47 20.16
CA LYS A 115 17.63 -11.67 21.61
C LYS A 115 18.30 -12.96 22.07
N ARG A 116 18.09 -14.09 21.37
CA ARG A 116 18.72 -15.39 21.67
C ARG A 116 20.25 -15.32 21.58
N ARG A 117 20.77 -14.50 20.67
CA ARG A 117 22.20 -14.24 20.49
C ARG A 117 22.79 -13.27 21.52
N GLY A 118 21.97 -12.75 22.45
CA GLY A 118 22.42 -11.76 23.43
C GLY A 118 22.60 -10.35 22.85
N ILE A 119 22.12 -10.07 21.64
CA ILE A 119 22.30 -8.78 20.97
C ILE A 119 21.18 -7.82 21.44
N PRO A 120 21.51 -6.60 21.91
CA PRO A 120 20.53 -5.55 22.17
C PRO A 120 19.72 -5.17 20.94
N VAL A 121 18.41 -5.02 21.12
CA VAL A 121 17.48 -4.62 20.06
C VAL A 121 16.83 -3.28 20.40
N VAL A 122 17.05 -2.30 19.53
CA VAL A 122 16.35 -1.01 19.54
C VAL A 122 15.36 -0.98 18.38
N MET A 123 14.18 -0.37 18.56
CA MET A 123 13.23 -0.17 17.47
C MET A 123 12.71 1.28 17.41
N THR A 124 12.87 1.95 16.27
CA THR A 124 12.23 3.26 16.04
C THR A 124 10.77 3.07 15.63
N LEU A 125 9.86 3.79 16.29
CA LEU A 125 8.43 3.76 16.03
C LEU A 125 8.10 4.81 14.95
N HIS A 126 8.12 4.41 13.68
CA HIS A 126 7.85 5.32 12.57
C HIS A 126 6.36 5.55 12.30
N ASP A 127 5.51 4.56 12.60
CA ASP A 127 4.09 4.59 12.28
C ASP A 127 3.28 3.64 13.19
N HIS A 128 2.02 3.41 12.81
CA HIS A 128 1.09 2.54 13.54
C HIS A 128 1.17 1.05 13.15
N TRP A 129 2.21 0.57 12.45
CA TRP A 129 2.27 -0.80 11.91
C TRP A 129 2.15 -1.87 13.00
N LEU A 130 2.76 -1.67 14.17
CA LEU A 130 2.68 -2.63 15.28
C LEU A 130 1.21 -2.91 15.68
N GLU A 131 0.38 -1.87 15.72
CA GLU A 131 -1.01 -1.98 16.14
C GLU A 131 -2.02 -2.16 14.99
N CYS A 132 -1.74 -1.62 13.80
CA CYS A 132 -2.63 -1.63 12.65
C CYS A 132 -2.17 -2.64 11.61
N ALA A 133 -2.90 -3.75 11.54
CA ALA A 133 -2.61 -4.83 10.60
C ALA A 133 -2.79 -4.45 9.13
N ASN A 134 -3.42 -3.30 8.82
CA ASN A 134 -3.55 -2.76 7.46
C ASN A 134 -2.34 -1.88 7.10
N GLY A 135 -1.13 -2.41 7.28
CA GLY A 135 0.12 -1.70 6.96
C GLY A 135 0.31 -0.38 7.71
N GLY A 136 -0.15 -0.26 8.96
CA GLY A 136 0.01 0.98 9.73
C GLY A 136 -0.94 2.13 9.35
N GLN A 137 -1.85 1.94 8.39
CA GLN A 137 -2.59 3.07 7.81
C GLN A 137 -3.55 3.77 8.76
N ARG A 138 -4.16 3.09 9.76
CA ARG A 138 -5.17 3.67 10.67
C ARG A 138 -6.22 4.56 9.98
N PHE A 139 -6.55 4.26 8.72
CA PHE A 139 -7.40 5.06 7.86
C PHE A 139 -8.16 4.15 6.91
N HIS A 140 -9.41 4.50 6.62
CA HIS A 140 -10.28 3.83 5.67
C HIS A 140 -10.65 4.80 4.55
N PRO A 141 -10.44 4.45 3.26
CA PRO A 141 -10.79 5.34 2.15
C PRO A 141 -12.24 5.83 2.12
N ARG A 142 -13.18 5.06 2.70
CA ARG A 142 -14.61 5.42 2.75
C ARG A 142 -15.14 5.81 4.12
N LEU A 143 -14.50 5.34 5.19
CA LEU A 143 -14.96 5.57 6.57
C LEU A 143 -14.11 6.61 7.29
N GLY A 144 -13.08 7.14 6.62
CA GLY A 144 -12.14 8.10 7.19
C GLY A 144 -11.24 7.49 8.24
N LEU A 145 -10.89 8.29 9.24
CA LEU A 145 -9.95 7.95 10.29
C LEU A 145 -10.40 6.72 11.12
N CYS A 146 -9.47 5.80 11.37
CA CYS A 146 -9.70 4.66 12.25
C CYS A 146 -9.32 5.01 13.70
N THR A 147 -10.33 5.15 14.56
CA THR A 147 -10.18 5.52 15.97
C THR A 147 -10.25 4.32 16.93
N THR A 148 -10.49 3.11 16.43
CA THR A 148 -10.67 1.93 17.27
C THR A 148 -10.03 0.69 16.65
N LEU A 149 -9.17 0.02 17.42
CA LEU A 149 -8.62 -1.28 17.08
C LEU A 149 -9.61 -2.37 17.51
N ASP A 150 -10.44 -2.81 16.56
CA ASP A 150 -11.35 -3.94 16.76
C ASP A 150 -11.00 -5.07 15.79
N ALA A 151 -10.77 -6.27 16.31
CA ALA A 151 -10.29 -7.38 15.50
C ALA A 151 -11.30 -7.83 14.42
N GLN A 152 -12.60 -7.61 14.61
CA GLN A 152 -13.60 -7.88 13.57
C GLN A 152 -13.56 -6.84 12.45
N ARG A 153 -13.45 -5.55 12.78
CA ARG A 153 -13.26 -4.47 11.79
C ARG A 153 -11.94 -4.61 11.05
N CYS A 154 -10.85 -4.84 11.77
CA CYS A 154 -9.52 -5.04 11.20
C CYS A 154 -9.49 -6.24 10.25
N ALA A 155 -10.17 -7.35 10.59
CA ALA A 155 -10.31 -8.49 9.69
C ALA A 155 -10.94 -8.11 8.33
N GLY A 156 -11.88 -7.15 8.33
CA GLY A 156 -12.43 -6.59 7.10
C GLY A 156 -11.41 -5.83 6.27
N CYS A 157 -10.55 -5.04 6.91
CA CYS A 157 -9.47 -4.31 6.22
C CYS A 157 -8.41 -5.26 5.67
N THR A 158 -8.02 -6.26 6.45
CA THR A 158 -6.92 -7.17 6.10
C THR A 158 -7.36 -8.44 5.38
N ALA A 159 -8.65 -8.58 5.08
CA ALA A 159 -9.19 -9.70 4.31
C ALA A 159 -8.45 -9.89 3.00
N HIS A 160 -7.77 -8.85 2.52
CA HIS A 160 -7.00 -8.92 1.30
C HIS A 160 -5.67 -9.65 1.41
N MET A 161 -5.04 -9.57 2.58
CA MET A 161 -3.72 -10.15 2.85
C MET A 161 -3.77 -11.64 3.22
N THR A 162 -4.96 -12.26 3.33
CA THR A 162 -5.14 -13.55 4.03
C THR A 162 -5.00 -14.81 3.18
N GLY A 163 -4.48 -14.72 1.95
CA GLY A 163 -4.36 -15.87 1.03
C GLY A 163 -5.72 -16.44 0.58
N THR A 164 -6.81 -15.75 0.90
CA THR A 164 -8.15 -15.97 0.35
C THR A 164 -8.41 -14.89 -0.68
N GLY A 165 -7.86 -15.08 -1.89
CA GLY A 165 -8.15 -14.33 -3.11
C GLY A 165 -8.36 -12.84 -2.94
N LEU A 166 -7.25 -12.09 -2.86
CA LEU A 166 -7.26 -10.63 -2.80
C LEU A 166 -5.82 -10.01 -2.81
N GLY A 167 -4.96 -10.50 -3.70
CA GLY A 167 -4.21 -9.51 -4.47
C GLY A 167 -5.26 -8.80 -5.33
N ALA A 168 -5.45 -7.49 -5.14
CA ALA A 168 -6.44 -6.63 -5.80
C ALA A 168 -7.93 -6.75 -5.35
N ARG A 169 -8.36 -5.89 -4.41
CA ARG A 169 -9.70 -5.25 -4.46
C ARG A 169 -9.56 -3.77 -4.13
N GLY A 170 -9.24 -2.98 -5.15
CA GLY A 170 -10.19 -1.95 -5.50
C GLY A 170 -11.25 -2.60 -6.37
N TRP A 171 -12.32 -3.17 -5.80
CA TRP A 171 -13.61 -3.45 -6.47
C TRP A 171 -14.48 -4.37 -5.59
N LEU A 172 -15.80 -4.22 -5.70
CA LEU A 172 -16.87 -5.07 -5.11
C LEU A 172 -17.16 -4.91 -3.60
N ARG A 173 -17.93 -3.86 -3.30
CA ARG A 173 -19.34 -4.04 -2.88
C ARG A 173 -20.13 -2.77 -3.19
N ARG A 174 -20.57 -2.68 -4.45
CA ARG A 174 -21.89 -2.15 -4.80
C ARG A 174 -22.87 -3.32 -4.70
N ARG A 175 -24.10 -2.99 -4.27
CA ARG A 175 -25.36 -3.74 -4.40
C ARG A 175 -25.54 -5.04 -3.60
N HIS A 176 -26.35 -4.93 -2.55
CA HIS A 176 -27.57 -5.75 -2.52
C HIS A 176 -28.52 -5.20 -3.59
N ALA A 177 -28.52 -5.83 -4.75
CA ALA A 177 -29.68 -5.86 -5.64
C ALA A 177 -30.02 -7.34 -5.80
N ARG A 178 -31.32 -7.64 -5.65
CA ARG A 178 -31.89 -8.97 -5.68
C ARG A 178 -31.47 -9.67 -6.98
N ALA A 179 -31.12 -10.96 -6.89
CA ALA A 179 -31.13 -11.84 -8.05
C ALA A 179 -32.57 -11.89 -8.57
N GLY A 180 -32.80 -11.22 -9.69
CA GLY A 180 -34.04 -11.24 -10.44
C GLY A 180 -33.66 -11.22 -11.91
N ALA A 181 -34.24 -12.12 -12.70
CA ALA A 181 -34.15 -12.09 -14.15
C ALA A 181 -34.50 -10.67 -14.63
N SER A 182 -33.57 -10.02 -15.33
CA SER A 182 -33.88 -8.85 -16.15
C SER A 182 -34.31 -9.32 -17.53
N GLU A 183 -34.96 -8.45 -18.30
CA GLU A 183 -35.35 -8.67 -19.71
C GLU A 183 -34.16 -9.00 -20.65
N GLU A 184 -32.91 -8.98 -20.15
CA GLU A 184 -31.66 -9.15 -20.91
C GLU A 184 -31.05 -10.56 -20.85
N GLY A 185 -31.62 -11.49 -20.08
CA GLY A 185 -31.17 -12.90 -19.98
C GLY A 185 -30.34 -13.23 -18.73
N LEU A 186 -29.94 -14.51 -18.58
CA LEU A 186 -29.17 -15.03 -17.45
C LEU A 186 -27.69 -14.69 -17.59
N ASP A 187 -27.22 -13.70 -16.81
CA ASP A 187 -25.81 -13.32 -16.72
C ASP A 187 -24.97 -14.38 -15.99
N LEU A 188 -24.08 -15.05 -16.72
CA LEU A 188 -23.24 -16.11 -16.16
C LEU A 188 -22.18 -15.57 -15.19
N THR A 189 -21.82 -14.29 -15.25
CA THR A 189 -20.87 -13.69 -14.30
C THR A 189 -21.44 -13.61 -12.89
N THR A 190 -22.76 -13.63 -12.75
CA THR A 190 -23.44 -13.71 -11.45
C THR A 190 -23.44 -15.13 -10.86
N LEU A 191 -23.12 -16.14 -11.68
CA LEU A 191 -23.09 -17.55 -11.30
C LEU A 191 -21.69 -18.00 -10.91
N ALA A 192 -21.60 -19.10 -10.15
CA ALA A 192 -20.34 -19.76 -9.84
C ALA A 192 -20.13 -20.93 -10.81
N PRO A 193 -19.17 -20.85 -11.76
CA PRO A 193 -18.82 -21.98 -12.62
C PRO A 193 -18.08 -23.07 -11.87
N HIS A 194 -18.08 -24.27 -12.43
CA HIS A 194 -17.02 -25.25 -12.18
C HIS A 194 -15.78 -24.82 -12.96
N VAL A 195 -14.66 -24.63 -12.27
CA VAL A 195 -13.43 -24.09 -12.88
C VAL A 195 -12.36 -25.19 -12.89
N GLU A 196 -11.86 -25.52 -14.07
CA GLU A 196 -10.70 -26.37 -14.28
C GLU A 196 -9.54 -25.49 -14.76
N THR A 197 -8.52 -25.33 -13.94
CA THR A 197 -7.32 -24.53 -14.26
C THR A 197 -6.16 -24.95 -13.34
N PRO A 198 -4.89 -24.81 -13.76
CA PRO A 198 -3.73 -25.12 -12.91
C PRO A 198 -3.65 -24.26 -11.64
N ASP A 199 -4.16 -23.02 -11.67
CA ASP A 199 -4.17 -22.10 -10.54
C ASP A 199 -5.49 -21.33 -10.48
N ALA A 200 -6.18 -21.36 -9.34
CA ALA A 200 -7.45 -20.64 -9.16
C ALA A 200 -7.33 -19.12 -9.35
N ALA A 201 -6.13 -18.53 -9.22
CA ALA A 201 -5.89 -17.12 -9.54
C ALA A 201 -6.01 -16.80 -11.03
N PHE A 202 -5.94 -17.81 -11.90
CA PHE A 202 -6.04 -17.64 -13.35
C PHE A 202 -7.46 -17.30 -13.80
N VAL A 203 -8.47 -17.54 -12.96
CA VAL A 203 -9.86 -17.24 -13.28
C VAL A 203 -10.45 -16.27 -12.25
N TYR A 204 -10.80 -15.06 -12.70
CA TYR A 204 -11.43 -14.04 -11.87
C TYR A 204 -12.49 -13.26 -12.65
N ARG A 205 -13.18 -12.36 -11.95
CA ARG A 205 -14.20 -11.48 -12.55
C ARG A 205 -13.70 -10.04 -12.58
N ASP A 206 -13.94 -9.36 -13.68
CA ASP A 206 -13.59 -7.96 -13.91
C ASP A 206 -14.67 -7.25 -14.74
N ALA A 207 -14.41 -6.03 -15.23
CA ALA A 207 -15.26 -5.32 -16.16
C ALA A 207 -14.45 -4.71 -17.33
N TYR A 208 -14.79 -5.09 -18.57
CA TYR A 208 -14.15 -4.59 -19.78
C TYR A 208 -15.03 -3.56 -20.48
N ALA A 209 -14.41 -2.52 -21.03
CA ALA A 209 -15.14 -1.51 -21.80
C ALA A 209 -15.47 -2.02 -23.22
N LEU A 210 -16.75 -2.04 -23.57
CA LEU A 210 -17.26 -2.30 -24.91
C LEU A 210 -18.27 -1.21 -25.26
N ASP A 211 -18.10 -0.57 -26.42
CA ASP A 211 -18.95 0.52 -26.90
C ASP A 211 -19.07 1.70 -25.90
N GLY A 212 -17.98 1.99 -25.18
CA GLY A 212 -17.93 3.08 -24.18
C GLY A 212 -18.56 2.76 -22.83
N ALA A 213 -19.12 1.56 -22.63
CA ALA A 213 -19.69 1.08 -21.38
C ALA A 213 -18.90 -0.10 -20.80
N ALA A 214 -18.81 -0.20 -19.47
CA ALA A 214 -18.12 -1.31 -18.80
C ALA A 214 -19.07 -2.52 -18.62
N HIS A 215 -18.63 -3.71 -19.06
CA HIS A 215 -19.42 -4.94 -19.06
C HIS A 215 -18.78 -6.02 -18.16
N PRO A 216 -19.59 -6.78 -17.39
CA PRO A 216 -19.09 -7.89 -16.56
C PRO A 216 -18.30 -8.90 -17.38
N THR A 217 -17.13 -9.32 -16.90
CA THR A 217 -16.20 -10.16 -17.65
C THR A 217 -15.65 -11.28 -16.77
N PHE A 218 -15.58 -12.51 -17.28
CA PHE A 218 -14.70 -13.53 -16.70
C PHE A 218 -13.32 -13.42 -17.37
N VAL A 219 -12.30 -13.08 -16.59
CA VAL A 219 -10.91 -13.19 -17.03
C VAL A 219 -10.43 -14.60 -16.73
N ALA A 220 -9.92 -15.30 -17.74
CA ALA A 220 -9.52 -16.70 -17.71
C ALA A 220 -8.14 -16.86 -18.37
N HIS A 221 -7.07 -16.77 -17.58
CA HIS A 221 -5.72 -17.01 -18.07
C HIS A 221 -5.56 -18.48 -18.53
N PRO A 222 -5.05 -18.73 -19.74
CA PRO A 222 -4.90 -20.08 -20.24
C PRO A 222 -3.85 -20.90 -19.47
N PRO A 223 -4.07 -22.22 -19.27
CA PRO A 223 -5.27 -22.96 -19.63
C PRO A 223 -6.36 -22.81 -18.55
N ALA A 224 -7.59 -22.54 -18.98
CA ALA A 224 -8.75 -22.49 -18.09
C ALA A 224 -10.02 -22.97 -18.80
N ARG A 225 -10.89 -23.67 -18.07
CA ARG A 225 -12.22 -24.08 -18.51
C ARG A 225 -13.26 -23.75 -17.43
N LEU A 226 -14.30 -23.02 -17.81
CA LEU A 226 -15.40 -22.62 -16.94
C LEU A 226 -16.68 -23.32 -17.40
N ARG A 227 -17.20 -24.25 -16.60
CA ARG A 227 -18.41 -25.01 -16.90
C ARG A 227 -19.61 -24.51 -16.12
N PHE A 228 -20.74 -24.35 -16.82
CA PHE A 228 -22.04 -23.97 -16.28
C PHE A 228 -23.09 -25.00 -16.71
N ASP A 229 -23.80 -25.59 -15.74
CA ASP A 229 -24.98 -26.41 -16.03
C ASP A 229 -26.24 -25.51 -15.98
N VAL A 230 -26.99 -25.45 -17.07
CA VAL A 230 -28.09 -24.51 -17.27
C VAL A 230 -29.31 -25.22 -17.85
N GLU A 231 -30.49 -24.64 -17.66
CA GLU A 231 -31.75 -25.12 -18.23
C GLU A 231 -32.37 -24.01 -19.07
N THR A 232 -32.52 -24.29 -20.37
CA THR A 232 -33.06 -23.41 -21.40
C THR A 232 -34.38 -23.97 -21.88
N GLY A 233 -35.50 -23.41 -21.40
CA GLY A 233 -36.87 -23.94 -21.60
C GLY A 233 -37.12 -24.60 -22.97
N ARG A 234 -37.42 -23.80 -24.01
CA ARG A 234 -37.61 -24.28 -25.39
C ARG A 234 -36.38 -24.11 -26.28
N GLY A 235 -35.21 -23.86 -25.70
CA GLY A 235 -33.99 -23.46 -26.40
C GLY A 235 -33.57 -22.03 -26.05
N GLY A 236 -32.38 -21.64 -26.49
CA GLY A 236 -31.82 -20.33 -26.20
C GLY A 236 -30.54 -20.05 -26.96
N ARG A 237 -29.93 -18.91 -26.67
CA ARG A 237 -28.64 -18.50 -27.24
C ARG A 237 -27.68 -18.10 -26.14
N PHE A 238 -26.46 -18.59 -26.22
CA PHE A 238 -25.32 -18.08 -25.46
C PHE A 238 -24.68 -16.93 -26.23
N LEU A 239 -24.54 -15.79 -25.57
CA LEU A 239 -23.94 -14.58 -26.14
C LEU A 239 -22.77 -14.16 -25.27
N ALA A 240 -21.62 -13.85 -25.87
CA ALA A 240 -20.46 -13.26 -25.21
C ALA A 240 -19.61 -12.47 -26.22
N ALA A 241 -18.61 -11.75 -25.74
CA ALA A 241 -17.47 -11.35 -26.56
C ALA A 241 -16.16 -11.89 -25.99
N ALA A 242 -15.27 -12.38 -26.85
CA ALA A 242 -13.92 -12.79 -26.51
C ALA A 242 -12.95 -11.65 -26.79
N ALA A 243 -12.04 -11.37 -25.87
CA ALA A 243 -10.98 -10.38 -26.07
C ALA A 243 -9.72 -10.77 -25.29
N MET A 244 -8.56 -10.26 -25.74
CA MET A 244 -7.34 -10.29 -24.94
C MET A 244 -7.13 -8.94 -24.23
N HIS A 245 -6.50 -8.93 -23.06
CA HIS A 245 -6.24 -7.69 -22.32
C HIS A 245 -5.27 -6.76 -23.09
N PRO A 246 -5.49 -5.43 -23.13
CA PRO A 246 -4.62 -4.49 -23.87
C PRO A 246 -3.13 -4.60 -23.54
N ASP A 247 -2.79 -4.83 -22.28
CA ASP A 247 -1.40 -5.04 -21.84
C ASP A 247 -0.69 -6.23 -22.52
N THR A 248 -1.43 -7.12 -23.16
CA THR A 248 -0.88 -8.25 -23.91
C THR A 248 -0.54 -7.91 -25.36
N PHE A 249 -1.00 -6.77 -25.90
CA PHE A 249 -0.91 -6.46 -27.33
C PHE A 249 0.52 -6.26 -27.82
N GLU A 250 1.39 -5.78 -26.95
CA GLU A 250 2.80 -5.46 -27.27
C GLU A 250 3.80 -6.32 -26.48
N ARG A 251 3.33 -7.24 -25.61
CA ARG A 251 4.20 -8.07 -24.76
C ARG A 251 4.55 -9.42 -25.38
N PRO A 252 5.76 -9.97 -25.14
CA PRO A 252 6.12 -11.31 -25.59
C PRO A 252 5.18 -12.38 -24.99
N GLY A 253 4.50 -13.19 -25.81
CA GLY A 253 3.59 -14.24 -25.35
C GLY A 253 2.86 -14.94 -26.50
N GLY A 254 2.04 -15.95 -26.21
CA GLY A 254 1.24 -16.66 -27.23
C GLY A 254 -0.02 -15.92 -27.69
N ALA A 255 -0.69 -16.49 -28.69
CA ALA A 255 -2.09 -16.19 -29.02
C ALA A 255 -3.00 -16.95 -28.05
N VAL A 256 -4.27 -16.58 -27.97
CA VAL A 256 -5.26 -17.27 -27.13
C VAL A 256 -6.36 -17.85 -28.00
N ARG A 257 -6.58 -19.16 -27.88
CA ARG A 257 -7.73 -19.85 -28.44
C ARG A 257 -8.88 -19.88 -27.43
N PHE A 258 -10.03 -19.39 -27.84
CA PHE A 258 -11.30 -19.41 -27.14
C PHE A 258 -12.18 -20.50 -27.74
N ARG A 259 -12.75 -21.38 -26.91
CA ARG A 259 -13.76 -22.35 -27.34
C ARG A 259 -14.99 -22.25 -26.45
N VAL A 260 -16.16 -22.35 -27.07
CA VAL A 260 -17.43 -22.59 -26.38
C VAL A 260 -17.86 -24.01 -26.69
N ARG A 261 -18.01 -24.83 -25.66
CA ARG A 261 -18.60 -26.17 -25.78
C ARG A 261 -20.01 -26.19 -25.23
N VAL A 262 -20.87 -26.98 -25.87
CA VAL A 262 -22.20 -27.30 -25.38
C VAL A 262 -22.32 -28.81 -25.32
N ASP A 263 -22.51 -29.36 -24.13
CA ASP A 263 -22.55 -30.79 -23.83
C ASP A 263 -21.30 -31.56 -24.33
N GLY A 264 -20.15 -30.90 -24.29
CA GLY A 264 -18.85 -31.43 -24.69
C GLY A 264 -18.47 -31.16 -26.16
N ASP A 265 -19.44 -30.84 -27.02
CA ASP A 265 -19.20 -30.50 -28.42
C ASP A 265 -18.71 -29.05 -28.56
N VAL A 266 -17.64 -28.82 -29.33
CA VAL A 266 -17.20 -27.45 -29.67
C VAL A 266 -18.24 -26.83 -30.61
N ARG A 267 -18.87 -25.74 -30.18
CA ARG A 267 -19.88 -24.99 -30.95
C ARG A 267 -19.36 -23.66 -31.49
N ALA A 268 -18.32 -23.10 -30.87
CA ALA A 268 -17.55 -21.99 -31.40
C ALA A 268 -16.08 -22.16 -31.02
N GLU A 269 -15.17 -21.83 -31.95
CA GLU A 269 -13.73 -21.80 -31.71
C GLU A 269 -13.13 -20.62 -32.45
N GLU A 270 -12.41 -19.77 -31.74
CA GLU A 270 -11.77 -18.58 -32.29
C GLU A 270 -10.39 -18.41 -31.66
N THR A 271 -9.41 -17.91 -32.42
CA THR A 271 -8.07 -17.63 -31.89
C THR A 271 -7.76 -16.16 -32.08
N LEU A 272 -7.40 -15.46 -31.00
CA LEU A 272 -6.99 -14.06 -31.02
C LEU A 272 -5.47 -13.96 -30.84
N ASP A 273 -4.84 -13.19 -31.74
CA ASP A 273 -3.41 -12.84 -31.72
C ASP A 273 -3.24 -11.34 -32.01
N PRO A 274 -3.57 -10.45 -31.05
CA PRO A 274 -3.54 -8.99 -31.21
C PRO A 274 -2.14 -8.43 -31.52
N LYS A 275 -1.11 -9.26 -31.34
CA LYS A 275 0.30 -8.93 -31.64
C LYS A 275 0.57 -9.03 -33.14
N ARG A 276 -0.09 -9.97 -33.82
CA ARG A 276 0.08 -10.22 -35.26
C ARG A 276 -1.05 -9.63 -36.11
N ARG A 277 -2.25 -9.53 -35.54
CA ARG A 277 -3.47 -9.08 -36.21
C ARG A 277 -4.09 -7.93 -35.41
N ALA A 278 -4.04 -6.72 -35.96
CA ALA A 278 -4.54 -5.53 -35.27
C ALA A 278 -6.06 -5.57 -35.04
N GLU A 279 -6.79 -6.30 -35.89
CA GLU A 279 -8.22 -6.57 -35.77
C GLU A 279 -8.55 -7.36 -34.49
N ASP A 280 -7.66 -8.24 -34.02
CA ASP A 280 -7.84 -9.05 -32.80
C ASP A 280 -7.69 -8.22 -31.50
N ARG A 281 -7.34 -6.93 -31.62
CA ARG A 281 -7.36 -5.97 -30.49
C ARG A 281 -8.78 -5.55 -30.12
N ARG A 282 -9.77 -5.87 -30.95
CA ARG A 282 -11.19 -5.58 -30.70
C ARG A 282 -11.91 -6.84 -30.19
N PRO A 283 -12.88 -6.72 -29.28
CA PRO A 283 -13.65 -7.86 -28.82
C PRO A 283 -14.41 -8.55 -29.97
N LEU A 284 -14.25 -9.87 -30.07
CA LEU A 284 -14.92 -10.72 -31.05
C LEU A 284 -16.22 -11.27 -30.46
N ARG A 285 -17.35 -11.04 -31.11
CA ARG A 285 -18.66 -11.53 -30.64
C ARG A 285 -18.79 -13.03 -30.90
N ILE A 286 -19.27 -13.75 -29.89
CA ILE A 286 -19.55 -15.19 -29.94
C ILE A 286 -21.02 -15.39 -29.64
N ASP A 287 -21.67 -16.17 -30.50
CA ASP A 287 -23.11 -16.43 -30.46
C ASP A 287 -23.35 -17.91 -30.80
N VAL A 288 -23.86 -18.66 -29.82
CA VAL A 288 -24.01 -20.12 -29.90
C VAL A 288 -25.44 -20.51 -29.54
N THR A 289 -26.10 -21.26 -30.41
CA THR A 289 -27.42 -21.83 -30.14
C THR A 289 -27.33 -22.93 -29.07
N LEU A 290 -28.28 -22.92 -28.14
CA LEU A 290 -28.40 -23.87 -27.05
C LEU A 290 -29.63 -24.77 -27.26
N PRO A 291 -29.53 -26.07 -26.97
CA PRO A 291 -30.66 -27.00 -27.10
C PRO A 291 -31.76 -26.69 -26.07
N ALA A 292 -32.95 -27.25 -26.30
CA ALA A 292 -34.03 -27.21 -25.32
C ALA A 292 -33.72 -28.14 -24.13
N GLY A 293 -34.12 -27.72 -22.92
CA GLY A 293 -33.89 -28.47 -21.69
C GLY A 293 -32.55 -28.18 -21.05
N ARG A 294 -31.96 -29.18 -20.37
CA ARG A 294 -30.70 -29.02 -19.65
C ARG A 294 -29.51 -29.23 -20.57
N CYS A 295 -28.54 -28.32 -20.49
CA CYS A 295 -27.26 -28.46 -21.18
C CYS A 295 -26.13 -27.89 -20.33
N ALA A 296 -24.91 -28.28 -20.68
CA ALA A 296 -23.70 -27.78 -20.07
C ALA A 296 -22.91 -26.92 -21.03
N ILE A 297 -22.63 -25.68 -20.63
CA ILE A 297 -21.84 -24.74 -21.41
C ILE A 297 -20.45 -24.65 -20.80
N GLU A 298 -19.42 -24.78 -21.62
CA GLU A 298 -18.02 -24.70 -21.18
C GLU A 298 -17.29 -23.62 -21.97
N LEU A 299 -16.72 -22.66 -21.25
CA LEU A 299 -15.90 -21.58 -21.81
C LEU A 299 -14.43 -21.96 -21.59
N GLU A 300 -13.70 -22.25 -22.65
CA GLU A 300 -12.34 -22.76 -22.59
C GLU A 300 -11.36 -21.80 -23.25
N THR A 301 -10.24 -21.53 -22.58
CA THR A 301 -9.17 -20.66 -23.06
C THR A 301 -7.84 -21.40 -23.02
N GLU A 302 -7.15 -21.46 -24.15
CA GLU A 302 -5.89 -22.19 -24.35
C GLU A 302 -4.83 -21.29 -24.99
N ALA A 303 -3.57 -21.37 -24.54
CA ALA A 303 -2.47 -20.65 -25.18
C ALA A 303 -2.03 -21.34 -26.48
N VAL A 304 -1.70 -20.56 -27.51
CA VAL A 304 -1.24 -21.07 -28.81
C VAL A 304 0.14 -20.46 -29.16
N PRO A 305 1.20 -21.29 -29.32
CA PRO A 305 1.24 -22.73 -29.05
C PRO A 305 1.08 -23.07 -27.56
N ALA A 306 0.64 -24.30 -27.27
CA ALA A 306 0.45 -24.78 -25.90
C ALA A 306 1.74 -24.65 -25.08
N GLY A 307 1.62 -24.25 -23.81
CA GLY A 307 2.75 -24.02 -22.91
C GLY A 307 3.32 -22.60 -22.93
N ARG A 308 2.89 -21.72 -23.86
CA ARG A 308 3.29 -20.30 -23.92
C ARG A 308 2.25 -19.38 -23.27
N ALA A 309 1.94 -19.63 -21.99
CA ALA A 309 0.89 -18.93 -21.24
C ALA A 309 1.30 -17.53 -20.71
N ASP A 310 2.57 -17.16 -20.83
CA ASP A 310 3.04 -15.83 -20.42
C ASP A 310 2.34 -14.73 -21.21
N TYR A 311 1.79 -13.74 -20.50
CA TYR A 311 1.07 -12.60 -21.08
C TYR A 311 -0.08 -12.99 -22.02
N CYS A 312 -0.79 -14.07 -21.68
CA CYS A 312 -2.01 -14.53 -22.33
C CYS A 312 -3.20 -14.29 -21.39
N THR A 313 -3.79 -13.11 -21.42
CA THR A 313 -4.94 -12.75 -20.55
C THR A 313 -6.21 -12.73 -21.39
N ALA A 314 -7.10 -13.69 -21.18
CA ALA A 314 -8.31 -13.89 -21.98
C ALA A 314 -9.56 -13.44 -21.22
N GLY A 315 -10.44 -12.67 -21.86
CA GLY A 315 -11.69 -12.18 -21.28
C GLY A 315 -12.91 -12.72 -22.03
N TRP A 316 -13.85 -13.30 -21.28
CA TRP A 316 -15.22 -13.59 -21.72
C TRP A 316 -16.13 -12.46 -21.21
N ILE A 317 -16.44 -11.52 -22.09
CA ILE A 317 -17.15 -10.27 -21.80
C ILE A 317 -18.66 -10.48 -21.97
N ALA A 318 -19.43 -10.02 -20.99
CA ALA A 318 -20.89 -10.12 -20.88
C ALA A 318 -21.48 -11.51 -21.21
N PRO A 319 -20.91 -12.63 -20.70
CA PRO A 319 -21.40 -13.97 -21.03
C PRO A 319 -22.79 -14.16 -20.45
N ARG A 320 -23.79 -14.33 -21.32
CA ARG A 320 -25.19 -14.46 -20.92
C ARG A 320 -25.95 -15.47 -21.76
N ILE A 321 -27.04 -15.97 -21.20
CA ILE A 321 -27.98 -16.84 -21.91
C ILE A 321 -29.31 -16.11 -22.08
N VAL A 322 -29.77 -16.03 -23.32
CA VAL A 322 -31.09 -15.51 -23.67
C VAL A 322 -31.96 -16.68 -24.11
N ALA A 323 -33.02 -16.99 -23.36
CA ALA A 323 -33.96 -18.04 -23.74
C ALA A 323 -34.91 -17.55 -24.85
N GLU A 324 -35.29 -18.44 -25.77
CA GLU A 324 -36.20 -18.09 -26.87
C GLU A 324 -37.63 -17.85 -26.37
N GLN A 325 -38.09 -18.64 -25.39
CA GLN A 325 -39.36 -18.44 -24.65
C GLN A 325 -39.22 -19.04 -23.24
N GLY A 326 -39.51 -18.24 -22.19
CA GLY A 326 -39.36 -18.60 -20.77
C GLY A 326 -38.09 -18.06 -20.11
N ASP A 327 -37.83 -18.42 -18.84
CA ASP A 327 -36.61 -18.01 -18.12
C ASP A 327 -35.49 -19.05 -18.27
N ALA A 328 -34.28 -18.61 -18.61
CA ALA A 328 -33.06 -19.42 -18.43
C ALA A 328 -32.67 -19.46 -16.95
N ARG A 329 -32.36 -20.64 -16.41
CA ARG A 329 -31.98 -20.79 -14.99
C ARG A 329 -30.78 -21.71 -14.82
N ALA A 330 -29.97 -21.44 -13.80
CA ALA A 330 -28.85 -22.31 -13.43
C ALA A 330 -29.35 -23.59 -12.75
N VAL A 331 -28.81 -24.75 -13.13
CA VAL A 331 -29.14 -26.05 -12.54
C VAL A 331 -28.08 -26.45 -11.53
N ALA A 332 -28.50 -26.99 -10.39
CA ALA A 332 -27.56 -27.55 -9.42
C ALA A 332 -26.95 -28.86 -9.97
N SER A 333 -25.65 -28.84 -10.27
CA SER A 333 -24.89 -29.99 -10.79
C SER A 333 -24.90 -31.20 -9.81
N PRO A 334 -25.12 -32.45 -10.28
CA PRO A 334 -25.11 -33.66 -9.45
C PRO A 334 -23.76 -33.96 -8.76
N TRP A 335 -22.64 -33.48 -9.32
CA TRP A 335 -21.28 -33.67 -8.80
C TRP A 335 -21.01 -32.88 -7.50
N LEU A 336 -21.92 -31.98 -7.11
CA LEU A 336 -21.76 -31.11 -5.93
C LEU A 336 -22.14 -31.77 -4.59
N ARG A 337 -22.52 -33.06 -4.55
CA ARG A 337 -22.96 -33.69 -3.30
C ARG A 337 -21.84 -34.12 -2.33
N PRO A 338 -20.63 -34.55 -2.73
CA PRO A 338 -19.55 -34.82 -1.76
C PRO A 338 -18.64 -33.61 -1.51
N MET A 339 -18.47 -32.68 -2.46
CA MET A 339 -17.54 -31.54 -2.32
C MET A 339 -18.12 -30.31 -1.61
N ARG A 340 -19.44 -30.26 -1.40
CA ARG A 340 -20.08 -29.18 -0.62
C ARG A 340 -19.69 -29.20 0.87
N ALA A 341 -19.21 -30.31 1.41
CA ALA A 341 -18.69 -30.38 2.77
C ALA A 341 -17.25 -29.83 2.85
N ALA A 342 -16.38 -30.19 1.89
CA ALA A 342 -14.97 -29.80 1.90
C ALA A 342 -14.73 -28.35 1.40
N ALA A 343 -15.42 -27.89 0.35
CA ALA A 343 -15.25 -26.53 -0.17
C ALA A 343 -15.94 -25.45 0.68
N ARG A 344 -17.01 -25.80 1.43
CA ARG A 344 -17.58 -24.91 2.47
C ARG A 344 -16.66 -24.79 3.68
N LEU A 345 -15.79 -25.78 3.93
CA LEU A 345 -14.74 -25.71 4.94
C LEU A 345 -13.52 -24.90 4.46
N ALA A 346 -13.17 -24.98 3.17
CA ALA A 346 -11.97 -24.31 2.64
C ALA A 346 -12.18 -22.85 2.18
N ALA A 347 -13.40 -22.45 1.77
CA ALA A 347 -13.69 -21.11 1.24
C ALA A 347 -14.38 -20.15 2.23
N ARG A 348 -14.43 -20.50 3.51
CA ARG A 348 -14.80 -19.58 4.59
C ARG A 348 -13.81 -19.79 5.71
N VAL A 349 -12.85 -18.88 5.83
CA VAL A 349 -12.34 -18.55 7.16
C VAL A 349 -13.54 -17.84 7.82
N PRO A 350 -14.31 -18.45 8.75
CA PRO A 350 -15.41 -17.75 9.40
C PRO A 350 -14.89 -16.43 9.99
N ARG A 351 -15.74 -15.40 10.10
CA ARG A 351 -15.37 -14.10 10.71
C ARG A 351 -14.65 -14.27 12.06
N SER A 352 -14.91 -15.36 12.77
CA SER A 352 -14.17 -15.79 13.97
C SER A 352 -12.69 -16.09 13.69
N GLN A 353 -12.34 -16.83 12.63
CA GLN A 353 -10.95 -17.15 12.28
C GLN A 353 -10.17 -15.96 11.71
N GLN A 354 -10.78 -15.03 10.94
CA GLN A 354 -10.06 -13.81 10.52
C GLN A 354 -9.79 -12.88 11.71
N ARG A 355 -10.76 -12.73 12.61
CA ARG A 355 -10.54 -12.08 13.91
C ARG A 355 -9.40 -12.74 14.69
N LEU A 356 -9.39 -14.07 14.79
CA LEU A 356 -8.32 -14.79 15.49
C LEU A 356 -6.94 -14.53 14.87
N ARG A 357 -6.84 -14.38 13.55
CA ARG A 357 -5.58 -13.99 12.87
C ARG A 357 -5.11 -12.61 13.28
N ILE A 358 -6.01 -11.64 13.37
CA ILE A 358 -5.68 -10.29 13.86
C ILE A 358 -5.27 -10.33 15.33
N GLN A 359 -6.01 -11.06 16.17
CA GLN A 359 -5.68 -11.24 17.58
C GLN A 359 -4.31 -11.90 17.76
N ARG A 360 -3.99 -12.93 16.96
CA ARG A 360 -2.67 -13.57 16.93
C ARG A 360 -1.58 -12.60 16.52
N ARG A 361 -1.79 -11.80 15.47
CA ARG A 361 -0.84 -10.75 15.09
C ARG A 361 -0.59 -9.79 16.24
N TRP A 362 -1.63 -9.28 16.90
CA TRP A 362 -1.46 -8.39 18.05
C TRP A 362 -0.73 -9.04 19.22
N ALA A 363 -1.02 -10.31 19.51
CA ALA A 363 -0.28 -11.07 20.52
C ALA A 363 1.21 -11.16 20.15
N SER A 364 1.53 -11.46 18.89
CA SER A 364 2.91 -11.50 18.39
C SER A 364 3.61 -10.14 18.43
N MET A 365 2.89 -9.04 18.17
CA MET A 365 3.45 -7.68 18.24
C MET A 365 3.73 -7.25 19.69
N ARG A 366 2.88 -7.65 20.64
CA ARG A 366 3.13 -7.46 22.08
C ARG A 366 4.29 -8.32 22.57
N GLU A 367 4.37 -9.57 22.12
CA GLU A 367 5.52 -10.44 22.41
C GLU A 367 6.83 -9.84 21.87
N LEU A 368 6.82 -9.28 20.65
CA LEU A 368 7.95 -8.51 20.14
C LEU A 368 8.25 -7.30 21.05
N GLY A 369 7.22 -6.62 21.54
CA GLY A 369 7.31 -5.57 22.57
C GLY A 369 8.13 -5.95 23.81
N GLU A 370 7.94 -7.18 24.30
CA GLU A 370 8.69 -7.69 25.44
C GLU A 370 10.16 -7.97 25.11
N LEU A 371 10.45 -8.39 23.88
CA LEU A 371 11.79 -8.76 23.44
C LEU A 371 12.67 -7.56 23.11
N VAL A 372 12.09 -6.48 22.57
CA VAL A 372 12.80 -5.22 22.31
C VAL A 372 13.30 -4.63 23.63
N ASP A 373 14.55 -4.17 23.63
CA ASP A 373 15.21 -3.61 24.80
C ASP A 373 14.85 -2.12 24.99
N ALA A 374 14.74 -1.36 23.89
CA ALA A 374 14.25 0.02 23.91
C ALA A 374 13.52 0.39 22.61
N PHE A 375 12.50 1.22 22.73
CA PHE A 375 11.82 1.86 21.62
C PHE A 375 12.19 3.33 21.54
N VAL A 376 12.35 3.84 20.33
CA VAL A 376 12.57 5.26 20.07
C VAL A 376 11.34 5.81 19.37
N SER A 377 10.63 6.74 19.99
CA SER A 377 9.44 7.36 19.39
C SER A 377 9.71 8.82 19.03
N PRO A 378 9.51 9.23 17.78
CA PRO A 378 9.75 10.60 17.33
C PRO A 378 8.65 11.58 17.72
N SER A 379 7.55 11.09 18.32
CA SER A 379 6.49 11.94 18.88
C SER A 379 5.98 11.38 20.19
N ARG A 380 5.58 12.26 21.10
CA ARG A 380 4.86 11.86 22.32
C ARG A 380 3.52 11.24 21.96
N TYR A 381 2.87 11.73 20.91
CA TYR A 381 1.63 11.16 20.38
C TYR A 381 1.76 9.66 20.07
N LEU A 382 2.74 9.24 19.26
CA LEU A 382 2.86 7.83 18.88
C LEU A 382 3.33 6.95 20.03
N ARG A 383 4.22 7.47 20.91
CA ARG A 383 4.57 6.82 22.18
C ARG A 383 3.31 6.47 22.96
N ASP A 384 2.42 7.43 23.15
CA ASP A 384 1.22 7.26 23.96
C ASP A 384 0.21 6.30 23.29
N GLU A 385 0.05 6.36 21.96
CA GLU A 385 -0.79 5.40 21.22
C GLU A 385 -0.27 3.97 21.32
N LEU A 386 1.03 3.74 21.13
CA LEU A 386 1.60 2.39 21.17
C LEU A 386 1.73 1.86 22.61
N ALA A 387 1.86 2.73 23.61
CA ALA A 387 1.69 2.36 25.01
C ALA A 387 0.25 1.87 25.27
N ARG A 388 -0.78 2.56 24.77
CA ARG A 388 -2.19 2.12 24.87
C ARG A 388 -2.44 0.80 24.14
N PHE A 389 -1.71 0.52 23.06
CA PHE A 389 -1.78 -0.77 22.37
C PHE A 389 -1.23 -1.93 23.22
N GLY A 390 -0.30 -1.63 24.14
CA GLY A 390 0.26 -2.56 25.11
C GLY A 390 1.77 -2.72 25.03
N LEU A 391 2.50 -1.76 24.46
CA LEU A 391 3.95 -1.68 24.65
C LEU A 391 4.27 -1.11 26.04
N ASP A 392 5.36 -1.60 26.64
CA ASP A 392 5.84 -1.07 27.92
C ASP A 392 6.32 0.38 27.75
N ALA A 393 5.59 1.32 28.35
CA ALA A 393 5.92 2.75 28.32
C ALA A 393 7.30 3.06 28.91
N GLY A 394 7.79 2.25 29.86
CA GLY A 394 9.12 2.39 30.45
C GLY A 394 10.25 2.11 29.46
N LYS A 395 9.96 1.41 28.36
CA LYS A 395 10.93 1.13 27.28
C LYS A 395 10.86 2.15 26.14
N ILE A 396 9.85 3.03 26.10
CA ILE A 396 9.68 3.97 24.98
C ILE A 396 10.29 5.33 25.31
N VAL A 397 11.46 5.59 24.74
CA VAL A 397 12.15 6.87 24.82
C VAL A 397 11.59 7.80 23.74
N HIS A 398 11.15 9.00 24.15
CA HIS A 398 10.82 10.04 23.19
C HIS A 398 12.11 10.68 22.67
N CYS A 399 12.33 10.60 21.35
CA CYS A 399 13.45 11.21 20.67
C CYS A 399 13.02 11.56 19.25
N ASP A 400 12.75 12.84 19.02
CA ASP A 400 12.40 13.38 17.70
C ASP A 400 13.52 13.15 16.67
N TYR A 401 13.15 13.14 15.40
CA TYR A 401 14.05 12.81 14.30
C TYR A 401 15.22 13.80 14.16
N GLY A 402 16.39 13.24 13.85
CA GLY A 402 17.51 14.02 13.32
C GLY A 402 17.38 14.29 11.83
N PHE A 403 17.85 15.45 11.38
CA PHE A 403 17.86 15.85 9.97
C PHE A 403 19.26 16.19 9.46
N ALA A 404 19.56 15.80 8.22
CA ALA A 404 20.69 16.40 7.49
C ALA A 404 20.35 17.86 7.23
N THR A 405 21.05 18.77 7.88
CA THR A 405 20.77 20.21 7.82
C THR A 405 21.57 20.88 6.70
N GLU A 406 22.56 20.19 6.17
CA GLU A 406 23.39 20.62 5.04
C GLU A 406 22.50 20.82 3.80
N GLY A 407 22.51 22.03 3.25
CA GLY A 407 21.69 22.41 2.09
C GLY A 407 20.41 23.18 2.42
N PHE A 408 19.95 23.13 3.68
CA PHE A 408 18.86 24.00 4.12
C PHE A 408 19.40 25.39 4.46
N ARG A 409 18.81 26.40 3.82
CA ARG A 409 19.03 27.81 4.16
C ARG A 409 17.75 28.36 4.76
N ARG A 410 17.85 28.91 5.98
CA ARG A 410 16.71 29.58 6.61
C ARG A 410 16.37 30.87 5.85
N ARG A 411 15.13 30.99 5.39
CA ARG A 411 14.61 32.19 4.76
C ARG A 411 14.52 33.35 5.75
N THR A 412 14.83 34.54 5.25
CA THR A 412 14.73 35.82 5.98
C THR A 412 13.91 36.86 5.21
N ASP A 413 13.46 36.49 4.02
CA ASP A 413 12.88 37.33 2.97
C ASP A 413 11.40 37.00 2.69
N LEU A 414 10.71 36.34 3.62
CA LEU A 414 9.27 36.07 3.47
C LEU A 414 8.50 37.39 3.23
N PRO A 415 7.48 37.40 2.35
CA PRO A 415 6.74 38.61 2.01
C PRO A 415 5.89 39.12 3.18
N GLU A 416 5.39 40.36 3.06
CA GLU A 416 4.38 40.88 3.99
C GLU A 416 3.12 40.03 3.97
N ARG A 417 2.75 39.49 2.80
CA ARG A 417 1.54 38.68 2.58
C ARG A 417 1.92 37.43 1.81
N ALA A 418 1.55 36.26 2.32
CA ALA A 418 1.85 35.00 1.67
C ALA A 418 0.97 34.78 0.43
N ARG A 419 1.60 34.46 -0.70
CA ARG A 419 0.88 34.17 -1.95
C ARG A 419 1.21 32.81 -2.52
N ARG A 420 2.37 32.25 -2.18
CA ARG A 420 2.88 30.98 -2.72
C ARG A 420 2.76 29.90 -1.66
N TYR A 421 1.87 28.95 -1.89
CA TYR A 421 1.61 27.82 -1.01
C TYR A 421 2.11 26.54 -1.68
N ALA A 422 2.55 25.55 -0.90
CA ALA A 422 2.84 24.23 -1.46
C ALA A 422 2.42 23.08 -0.57
N PHE A 423 1.95 22.01 -1.19
CA PHE A 423 1.88 20.68 -0.60
C PHE A 423 3.05 19.85 -1.13
N ILE A 424 3.79 19.19 -0.24
CA ILE A 424 4.89 18.29 -0.61
C ILE A 424 4.63 16.92 0.01
N GLY A 425 4.44 15.89 -0.82
CA GLY A 425 4.22 14.52 -0.36
C GLY A 425 3.53 13.62 -1.39
N SER A 426 3.33 12.35 -1.03
CA SER A 426 2.64 11.38 -1.89
C SER A 426 1.18 11.79 -2.11
N LEU A 427 0.69 11.64 -3.35
CA LEU A 427 -0.71 11.90 -3.71
C LEU A 427 -1.56 10.68 -3.39
N VAL A 428 -1.95 10.56 -2.12
CA VAL A 428 -2.81 9.49 -1.61
C VAL A 428 -3.93 10.08 -0.74
N PRO A 429 -5.13 9.47 -0.68
CA PRO A 429 -6.31 10.09 -0.08
C PRO A 429 -6.11 10.60 1.36
N HIS A 430 -5.36 9.84 2.17
CA HIS A 430 -5.13 10.18 3.58
C HIS A 430 -4.23 11.40 3.80
N LYS A 431 -3.50 11.85 2.77
CA LYS A 431 -2.71 13.10 2.80
C LYS A 431 -3.57 14.34 2.55
N GLY A 432 -4.87 14.18 2.26
CA GLY A 432 -5.85 15.27 2.32
C GLY A 432 -5.73 16.35 1.24
N VAL A 433 -5.03 16.09 0.13
CA VAL A 433 -4.86 17.06 -0.97
C VAL A 433 -6.20 17.54 -1.55
N HIS A 434 -7.22 16.69 -1.53
CA HIS A 434 -8.57 17.06 -1.96
C HIS A 434 -9.19 18.14 -1.07
N VAL A 435 -8.94 18.10 0.25
CA VAL A 435 -9.37 19.13 1.21
C VAL A 435 -8.65 20.45 0.96
N LEU A 436 -7.35 20.38 0.62
CA LEU A 436 -6.56 21.55 0.26
C LEU A 436 -7.04 22.20 -1.04
N ILE A 437 -7.36 21.41 -2.08
CA ILE A 437 -7.93 21.95 -3.32
C ILE A 437 -9.24 22.69 -3.02
N ASP A 438 -10.14 22.08 -2.24
CA ASP A 438 -11.42 22.70 -1.86
C ASP A 438 -11.22 24.01 -1.09
N ALA A 439 -10.28 24.02 -0.14
CA ALA A 439 -9.95 25.21 0.62
C ALA A 439 -9.34 26.31 -0.26
N PHE A 440 -8.55 25.93 -1.26
CA PHE A 440 -7.84 26.86 -2.13
C PHE A 440 -8.76 27.53 -3.17
N ASP A 441 -9.90 26.92 -3.50
CA ASP A 441 -10.91 27.53 -4.39
C ASP A 441 -11.47 28.85 -3.83
N ALA A 442 -11.40 29.07 -2.51
CA ALA A 442 -11.80 30.32 -1.85
C ALA A 442 -10.67 31.38 -1.78
N MET A 443 -9.47 31.07 -2.27
CA MET A 443 -8.34 32.02 -2.25
C MET A 443 -8.44 33.05 -3.39
N PRO A 444 -7.79 34.23 -3.25
CA PRO A 444 -7.71 35.20 -4.33
C PRO A 444 -6.97 34.67 -5.55
N ARG A 445 -7.33 35.19 -6.73
CA ARG A 445 -6.79 34.74 -8.02
C ARG A 445 -5.26 34.90 -8.18
N ASP A 446 -4.62 35.78 -7.40
CA ASP A 446 -3.17 35.97 -7.40
C ASP A 446 -2.43 35.09 -6.38
N ALA A 447 -3.14 34.22 -5.65
CA ALA A 447 -2.55 33.17 -4.83
C ALA A 447 -2.21 31.96 -5.71
N GLU A 448 -1.05 31.34 -5.45
CA GLU A 448 -0.53 30.18 -6.15
C GLU A 448 -0.38 28.99 -5.20
N LEU A 449 -0.78 27.80 -5.64
CA LEU A 449 -0.61 26.55 -4.93
C LEU A 449 0.14 25.54 -5.80
N GLU A 450 1.30 25.09 -5.33
CA GLU A 450 2.03 23.97 -5.93
C GLU A 450 1.70 22.65 -5.22
N ILE A 451 1.23 21.66 -5.98
CA ILE A 451 0.98 20.30 -5.51
C ILE A 451 2.14 19.42 -5.98
N CYS A 452 3.02 19.09 -5.05
CA CYS A 452 4.28 18.41 -5.29
C CYS A 452 4.20 16.94 -4.84
N GLY A 453 3.82 16.06 -5.77
CA GLY A 453 3.74 14.61 -5.55
C GLY A 453 3.64 13.84 -6.87
N SER A 454 4.14 12.59 -6.88
CA SER A 454 4.09 11.74 -8.09
C SER A 454 2.67 11.21 -8.33
N HIS A 455 2.29 11.15 -9.61
CA HIS A 455 1.06 10.51 -10.10
C HIS A 455 1.05 9.00 -9.84
N ASP A 456 2.23 8.37 -9.80
CA ASP A 456 2.39 6.90 -9.75
C ASP A 456 1.93 6.26 -8.43
N TYR A 457 1.80 7.04 -7.35
CA TYR A 457 1.39 6.50 -6.04
C TYR A 457 -0.08 6.03 -6.02
N ASP A 458 -0.98 6.83 -6.60
CA ASP A 458 -2.40 6.51 -6.74
C ASP A 458 -2.96 7.28 -7.97
N PRO A 459 -2.78 6.71 -9.18
CA PRO A 459 -3.21 7.36 -10.42
C PRO A 459 -4.71 7.74 -10.43
N PRO A 460 -5.65 6.86 -10.00
CA PRO A 460 -7.08 7.21 -9.94
C PRO A 460 -7.38 8.40 -9.01
N TYR A 461 -6.72 8.48 -7.85
CA TYR A 461 -6.89 9.61 -6.94
C TYR A 461 -6.31 10.90 -7.54
N THR A 462 -5.12 10.82 -8.13
CA THR A 462 -4.47 11.98 -8.77
C THR A 462 -5.30 12.53 -9.93
N ASP A 463 -5.84 11.66 -10.78
CA ASP A 463 -6.75 12.05 -11.86
C ASP A 463 -8.02 12.75 -11.34
N ALA A 464 -8.52 12.31 -10.18
CA ALA A 464 -9.65 12.97 -9.52
C ALA A 464 -9.27 14.35 -8.98
N LEU A 465 -8.05 14.53 -8.44
CA LEU A 465 -7.54 15.84 -8.02
C LEU A 465 -7.38 16.80 -9.20
N LEU A 466 -6.83 16.33 -10.32
CA LEU A 466 -6.67 17.13 -11.54
C LEU A 466 -8.02 17.67 -12.05
N ARG A 467 -9.07 16.84 -12.02
CA ARG A 467 -10.44 17.28 -12.39
C ARG A 467 -11.09 18.19 -11.36
N ARG A 468 -10.68 18.09 -10.09
CA ARG A 468 -11.24 18.87 -8.97
C ARG A 468 -10.65 20.28 -8.91
N ALA A 469 -9.40 20.45 -9.29
CA ALA A 469 -8.70 21.74 -9.24
C ALA A 469 -9.32 22.74 -10.23
N ALA A 470 -10.14 23.68 -9.72
CA ALA A 470 -10.78 24.71 -10.51
C ALA A 470 -10.06 26.06 -10.44
N HIS A 471 -9.41 26.36 -9.30
CA HIS A 471 -8.69 27.62 -9.11
C HIS A 471 -7.48 27.76 -10.07
N PRO A 472 -7.33 28.89 -10.79
CA PRO A 472 -6.30 29.06 -11.83
C PRO A 472 -4.86 29.11 -11.28
N GLY A 473 -4.71 29.34 -9.97
CA GLY A 473 -3.42 29.35 -9.28
C GLY A 473 -2.91 27.97 -8.86
N ILE A 474 -3.67 26.88 -9.03
CA ILE A 474 -3.26 25.52 -8.65
C ILE A 474 -2.41 24.91 -9.77
N ARG A 475 -1.22 24.40 -9.43
CA ARG A 475 -0.30 23.72 -10.35
C ARG A 475 0.18 22.40 -9.77
N PHE A 476 0.12 21.33 -10.56
CA PHE A 476 0.72 20.04 -10.22
C PHE A 476 2.13 19.99 -10.81
N VAL A 477 3.14 19.80 -9.96
CA VAL A 477 4.56 19.90 -10.37
C VAL A 477 5.27 18.54 -10.42
N GLY A 478 4.57 17.46 -10.08
CA GLY A 478 5.14 16.12 -9.96
C GLY A 478 5.90 15.90 -8.65
N GLY A 479 6.54 14.74 -8.53
CA GLY A 479 7.35 14.39 -7.36
C GLY A 479 8.62 15.22 -7.28
N ILE A 480 8.96 15.71 -6.08
CA ILE A 480 10.24 16.40 -5.82
C ILE A 480 11.22 15.39 -5.24
N PRO A 481 12.39 15.18 -5.86
CA PRO A 481 13.45 14.37 -5.28
C PRO A 481 13.90 14.95 -3.92
N PRO A 482 14.22 14.13 -2.91
CA PRO A 482 14.59 14.60 -1.57
C PRO A 482 15.68 15.68 -1.56
N GLU A 483 16.69 15.55 -2.42
CA GLU A 483 17.81 16.49 -2.55
C GLU A 483 17.41 17.87 -3.11
N ARG A 484 16.23 17.99 -3.70
CA ARG A 484 15.67 19.23 -4.27
C ARG A 484 14.66 19.91 -3.34
N VAL A 485 14.26 19.27 -2.24
CA VAL A 485 13.27 19.81 -1.30
C VAL A 485 13.74 21.14 -0.72
N ALA A 486 15.00 21.23 -0.27
CA ALA A 486 15.54 22.45 0.31
C ALA A 486 15.52 23.65 -0.66
N GLU A 487 15.80 23.43 -1.96
CA GLU A 487 15.69 24.46 -2.99
C GLU A 487 14.25 24.88 -3.21
N HIS A 488 13.32 23.92 -3.28
CA HIS A 488 11.91 24.20 -3.49
C HIS A 488 11.31 25.02 -2.36
N GLN A 489 11.68 24.72 -1.11
CA GLN A 489 11.27 25.49 0.07
C GLN A 489 11.66 26.98 -0.01
N GLN A 490 12.73 27.33 -0.74
CA GLN A 490 13.13 28.74 -0.91
C GLN A 490 12.11 29.56 -1.73
N ARG A 491 11.21 28.90 -2.46
CA ARG A 491 10.29 29.54 -3.41
C ARG A 491 8.88 29.74 -2.86
N ILE A 492 8.55 29.13 -1.73
CA ILE A 492 7.20 29.11 -1.16
C ILE A 492 7.13 29.98 0.10
N ASP A 493 5.98 30.58 0.35
CA ASP A 493 5.73 31.44 1.51
C ASP A 493 5.10 30.67 2.68
N CYS A 494 4.46 29.53 2.39
CA CYS A 494 3.87 28.62 3.37
C CYS A 494 3.79 27.20 2.81
N GLN A 495 4.11 26.21 3.64
CA GLN A 495 3.81 24.82 3.33
C GLN A 495 2.48 24.39 3.97
N VAL A 496 1.71 23.57 3.27
CA VAL A 496 0.43 23.03 3.76
C VAL A 496 0.54 21.51 3.93
N VAL A 497 0.16 21.01 5.10
CA VAL A 497 0.13 19.59 5.46
C VAL A 497 -1.31 19.21 5.83
N PRO A 498 -2.17 18.94 4.84
CA PRO A 498 -3.62 18.84 5.05
C PRO A 498 -4.08 17.43 5.43
N SER A 499 -3.19 16.61 6.01
CA SER A 499 -3.43 15.18 6.26
C SER A 499 -4.75 14.96 7.00
N ILE A 500 -5.57 14.02 6.52
CA ILE A 500 -6.79 13.52 7.18
C ILE A 500 -6.54 12.20 7.93
N TRP A 501 -5.27 11.94 8.19
CA TRP A 501 -4.74 10.82 8.94
C TRP A 501 -3.81 11.31 10.05
N ARG A 502 -3.76 10.55 11.15
CA ARG A 502 -2.90 10.87 12.28
C ARG A 502 -1.46 10.53 11.95
N GLU A 503 -0.76 11.51 11.42
CA GLU A 503 0.67 11.46 11.19
C GLU A 503 1.42 11.23 12.51
N ASN A 504 2.56 10.55 12.44
CA ASN A 504 3.45 10.38 13.58
C ASN A 504 4.30 11.63 13.83
N SER A 505 5.26 11.92 12.93
CA SER A 505 6.11 13.11 12.99
C SER A 505 6.51 13.45 11.55
N PRO A 506 5.69 14.23 10.80
CA PRO A 506 5.93 14.49 9.39
C PRO A 506 7.30 15.14 9.16
N LEU A 507 8.13 14.49 8.35
CA LEU A 507 9.43 15.05 7.98
C LEU A 507 9.29 16.39 7.25
N THR A 508 8.22 16.55 6.46
CA THR A 508 7.98 17.76 5.67
C THR A 508 7.74 19.00 6.54
N ILE A 509 7.24 18.86 7.78
CA ILE A 509 7.11 19.98 8.72
C ILE A 509 8.50 20.44 9.20
N HIS A 510 9.38 19.49 9.49
CA HIS A 510 10.76 19.79 9.88
C HIS A 510 11.55 20.44 8.74
N GLU A 511 11.39 19.97 7.51
CA GLU A 511 12.02 20.56 6.32
C GLU A 511 11.58 22.02 6.10
N ALA A 512 10.30 22.33 6.35
CA ALA A 512 9.78 23.69 6.33
C ALA A 512 10.41 24.55 7.45
N PHE A 513 10.49 24.02 8.68
CA PHE A 513 11.11 24.72 9.81
C PHE A 513 12.60 25.01 9.57
N LEU A 514 13.37 24.04 9.05
CA LEU A 514 14.77 24.23 8.64
C LEU A 514 14.90 25.33 7.58
N SER A 515 13.94 25.44 6.69
CA SER A 515 13.90 26.45 5.64
C SER A 515 13.37 27.81 6.12
N GLY A 516 12.89 27.93 7.36
CA GLY A 516 12.23 29.15 7.84
C GLY A 516 10.92 29.45 7.12
N VAL A 517 10.20 28.41 6.70
CA VAL A 517 8.88 28.49 6.06
C VAL A 517 7.82 28.07 7.09
N PRO A 518 6.76 28.88 7.32
CA PRO A 518 5.69 28.50 8.23
C PRO A 518 4.80 27.39 7.64
N VAL A 519 4.12 26.66 8.51
CA VAL A 519 3.27 25.53 8.11
C VAL A 519 1.80 25.80 8.46
N VAL A 520 0.87 25.40 7.60
CA VAL A 520 -0.53 25.17 7.98
C VAL A 520 -0.77 23.67 7.99
N ALA A 521 -1.14 23.10 9.13
CA ALA A 521 -1.33 21.66 9.27
C ALA A 521 -2.66 21.31 9.95
N SER A 522 -3.16 20.10 9.69
CA SER A 522 -4.31 19.59 10.43
C SER A 522 -3.96 19.32 11.89
N ARG A 523 -4.91 19.57 12.80
CA ARG A 523 -4.78 19.34 14.26
C ARG A 523 -4.88 17.86 14.59
N MET A 524 -3.89 17.07 14.18
CA MET A 524 -3.86 15.64 14.39
C MET A 524 -2.45 15.08 14.62
N GLY A 525 -2.37 14.04 15.44
CA GLY A 525 -1.15 13.28 15.66
C GLY A 525 0.04 14.17 16.04
N GLY A 526 1.24 13.82 15.59
CA GLY A 526 2.39 14.67 15.85
C GLY A 526 2.50 15.91 14.97
N SER A 527 1.66 16.09 13.94
CA SER A 527 1.55 17.40 13.29
C SER A 527 1.11 18.48 14.29
N ALA A 528 0.15 18.15 15.15
CA ALA A 528 -0.30 19.07 16.21
C ALA A 528 0.80 19.28 17.27
N GLU A 529 1.54 18.23 17.62
CA GLU A 529 2.65 18.29 18.58
C GLU A 529 3.79 19.20 18.09
N LEU A 530 4.17 19.10 16.81
CA LEU A 530 5.25 19.92 16.23
C LEU A 530 4.90 21.41 16.15
N LEU A 531 3.61 21.75 16.03
CA LEU A 531 3.12 23.12 15.94
C LEU A 531 2.65 23.68 17.30
N GLU A 532 2.73 22.90 18.38
CA GLU A 532 2.27 23.29 19.73
C GLU A 532 2.93 24.58 20.24
N HIS A 533 4.20 24.79 19.87
CA HIS A 533 5.01 25.91 20.35
C HIS A 533 5.31 26.98 19.29
N GLY A 534 4.69 26.90 18.11
CA GLY A 534 4.88 27.88 17.03
C GLY A 534 5.21 27.25 15.69
N GLY A 535 5.72 28.06 14.76
CA GLY A 535 6.07 27.61 13.41
C GLY A 535 4.91 27.54 12.43
N GLY A 536 3.65 27.64 12.88
CA GLY A 536 2.52 27.45 11.99
C GLY A 536 1.13 27.69 12.59
N LEU A 537 0.11 27.34 11.80
CA LEU A 537 -1.31 27.40 12.15
C LEU A 537 -1.92 26.00 12.07
N LEU A 538 -2.89 25.74 12.94
CA LEU A 538 -3.64 24.50 12.99
C LEU A 538 -5.10 24.70 12.62
N TYR A 539 -5.67 23.73 11.93
CA TYR A 539 -7.10 23.67 11.60
C TYR A 539 -7.65 22.26 11.84
N ASP A 540 -8.96 22.10 11.92
CA ASP A 540 -9.56 20.78 12.16
C ASP A 540 -9.52 19.91 10.89
N ALA A 541 -9.09 18.66 11.03
CA ALA A 541 -8.81 17.80 9.89
C ALA A 541 -10.06 17.52 9.04
N GLY A 542 -9.91 17.63 7.71
CA GLY A 542 -11.02 17.42 6.77
C GLY A 542 -11.94 18.63 6.59
N ASP A 543 -11.75 19.69 7.37
CA ASP A 543 -12.51 20.94 7.25
C ASP A 543 -11.82 21.89 6.26
N ALA A 544 -12.36 21.94 5.04
CA ALA A 544 -11.84 22.80 3.97
C ALA A 544 -12.06 24.30 4.27
N ASP A 545 -13.15 24.66 4.94
CA ASP A 545 -13.45 26.06 5.28
C ASP A 545 -12.49 26.56 6.38
N ALA A 546 -12.23 25.74 7.40
CA ALA A 546 -11.25 26.06 8.43
C ALA A 546 -9.82 26.13 7.86
N LEU A 547 -9.47 25.26 6.91
CA LEU A 547 -8.19 25.34 6.19
C LEU A 547 -8.11 26.66 5.40
N ALA A 548 -9.14 26.98 4.62
CA ALA A 548 -9.22 28.22 3.85
C ALA A 548 -9.05 29.44 4.75
N ALA A 549 -9.69 29.45 5.93
CA ALA A 549 -9.54 30.52 6.91
C ALA A 549 -8.07 30.71 7.34
N GLN A 550 -7.32 29.64 7.62
CA GLN A 550 -5.90 29.78 7.98
C GLN A 550 -5.02 30.25 6.81
N LEU A 551 -5.30 29.78 5.58
CA LEU A 551 -4.61 30.26 4.38
C LEU A 551 -4.90 31.75 4.13
N ARG A 552 -6.15 32.18 4.30
CA ARG A 552 -6.56 33.59 4.18
C ARG A 552 -5.88 34.48 5.21
N ARG A 553 -5.70 34.02 6.45
CA ARG A 553 -4.94 34.77 7.47
C ARG A 553 -3.51 35.07 7.02
N LEU A 554 -2.80 34.08 6.46
CA LEU A 554 -1.45 34.26 5.93
C LEU A 554 -1.41 35.21 4.72
N TYR A 555 -2.47 35.22 3.91
CA TYR A 555 -2.61 36.13 2.78
C TYR A 555 -2.97 37.56 3.21
N ASP A 556 -3.86 37.75 4.18
CA ASP A 556 -4.44 39.05 4.51
C ASP A 556 -3.62 39.80 5.59
N GLU A 557 -3.16 39.09 6.63
CA GLU A 557 -2.48 39.67 7.80
C GLU A 557 -1.01 39.96 7.52
N PRO A 558 -0.57 41.24 7.47
CA PRO A 558 0.81 41.58 7.18
C PRO A 558 1.81 40.99 8.20
N GLY A 559 2.89 40.41 7.69
CA GLY A 559 3.99 39.86 8.45
C GLY A 559 3.68 38.58 9.23
N LEU A 560 2.48 37.99 9.12
CA LEU A 560 2.10 36.80 9.88
C LEU A 560 3.02 35.61 9.59
N ALA A 561 3.31 35.36 8.31
CA ALA A 561 4.21 34.29 7.89
C ALA A 561 5.60 34.40 8.54
N ARG A 562 6.16 35.62 8.61
CA ARG A 562 7.45 35.89 9.27
C ARG A 562 7.40 35.61 10.77
N ARG A 563 6.34 36.06 11.46
CA ARG A 563 6.18 35.84 12.90
C ARG A 563 6.08 34.34 13.21
N LEU A 564 5.29 33.60 12.42
CA LEU A 564 5.16 32.15 12.57
C LEU A 564 6.49 31.45 12.31
N ALA A 565 7.17 31.73 11.20
CA ALA A 565 8.49 31.17 10.90
C ALA A 565 9.53 31.48 11.98
N ALA A 566 9.53 32.70 12.53
CA ALA A 566 10.42 33.11 13.64
C ALA A 566 10.17 32.31 14.93
N SER A 567 8.93 31.89 15.17
CA SER A 567 8.55 31.04 16.31
C SER A 567 8.75 29.54 16.09
N ALA A 568 9.22 29.11 14.90
CA ALA A 568 9.39 27.70 14.61
C ALA A 568 10.41 27.06 15.56
N PRO A 569 10.11 25.87 16.12
CA PRO A 569 11.05 25.18 17.00
C PRO A 569 12.32 24.77 16.26
N ARG A 570 13.41 24.61 17.01
CA ARG A 570 14.68 24.10 16.47
C ARG A 570 14.50 22.66 16.00
N VAL A 571 14.88 22.39 14.76
CA VAL A 571 14.99 21.02 14.24
C VAL A 571 16.32 20.40 14.65
N LYS A 572 16.27 19.18 15.17
CA LYS A 572 17.45 18.45 15.66
C LYS A 572 18.37 18.06 14.50
N PRO A 573 19.66 18.42 14.52
CA PRO A 573 20.62 17.96 13.52
C PRO A 573 20.89 16.45 13.64
N MET A 574 21.16 15.78 12.52
CA MET A 574 21.43 14.34 12.47
C MET A 574 22.64 13.94 13.33
N GLY A 575 23.65 14.81 13.45
CA GLY A 575 24.81 14.55 14.31
C GLY A 575 24.49 14.58 15.81
N GLU A 576 23.45 15.30 16.24
CA GLU A 576 22.94 15.27 17.63
C GLU A 576 22.14 14.00 17.86
N HIS A 577 21.22 13.70 16.94
CA HIS A 577 20.41 12.48 16.96
C HIS A 577 21.24 11.19 17.00
N ALA A 578 22.27 11.10 16.15
CA ALA A 578 23.17 9.95 16.13
C ALA A 578 23.91 9.76 17.46
N ARG A 579 24.30 10.84 18.14
CA ARG A 579 24.95 10.76 19.46
C ARG A 579 24.00 10.28 20.55
N GLU A 580 22.74 10.75 20.54
CA GLU A 580 21.71 10.28 21.48
C GLU A 580 21.45 8.78 21.31
N LEU A 581 21.33 8.31 20.06
CA LEU A 581 21.17 6.88 19.76
C LEU A 581 22.39 6.05 20.17
N VAL A 582 23.61 6.54 19.91
CA VAL A 582 24.85 5.88 20.35
C VAL A 582 24.91 5.77 21.87
N GLY A 583 24.53 6.83 22.61
CA GLY A 583 24.43 6.77 24.06
C GLY A 583 23.46 5.68 24.55
N LEU A 584 22.29 5.57 23.92
CA LEU A 584 21.33 4.50 24.20
C LEU A 584 21.91 3.11 23.89
N TYR A 585 22.61 2.95 22.76
CA TYR A 585 23.25 1.67 22.40
C TYR A 585 24.28 1.24 23.43
N GLU A 586 25.11 2.17 23.91
CA GLU A 586 26.13 1.90 24.91
C GLU A 586 25.51 1.53 26.26
N GLU A 587 24.48 2.26 26.70
CA GLU A 587 23.74 1.94 27.92
C GLU A 587 23.19 0.51 27.90
N LEU A 588 22.53 0.12 26.81
CA LEU A 588 21.96 -1.22 26.66
C LEU A 588 23.02 -2.31 26.63
N ARG A 589 24.14 -2.09 25.93
CA ARG A 589 25.28 -3.03 25.91
C ARG A 589 25.88 -3.20 27.29
N SER A 590 26.10 -2.10 28.02
CA SER A 590 26.67 -2.14 29.37
C SER A 590 25.72 -2.79 30.40
N ALA A 591 24.42 -2.50 30.33
CA ALA A 591 23.42 -3.13 31.19
C ALA A 591 23.41 -4.66 31.01
N ARG A 592 23.56 -5.12 29.76
CA ARG A 592 23.60 -6.54 29.45
C ARG A 592 24.90 -7.23 29.88
N ALA A 593 26.04 -6.58 29.71
CA ALA A 593 27.32 -7.09 30.20
C ALA A 593 27.27 -7.35 31.72
N ARG A 594 26.76 -6.38 32.49
CA ARG A 594 26.56 -6.54 33.94
C ARG A 594 25.60 -7.69 34.30
N ALA A 595 24.54 -7.88 33.53
CA ALA A 595 23.59 -8.98 33.76
C ALA A 595 24.15 -10.36 33.39
N HIS A 596 25.15 -10.42 32.51
CA HIS A 596 25.88 -11.65 32.20
C HIS A 596 26.89 -11.98 33.30
N ASP A 597 27.65 -10.98 33.77
CA ASP A 597 28.66 -11.18 34.84
C ASP A 597 28.04 -11.54 36.19
N ALA A 598 26.76 -11.21 36.42
CA ALA A 598 26.02 -11.52 37.65
C ALA A 598 25.36 -12.92 37.67
N ARG A 599 25.42 -13.68 36.56
CA ARG A 599 24.87 -15.04 36.42
C ARG A 599 25.99 -16.07 36.43
#